data_AF-A0A6J7H309-F1
#
_entry.id   AF-A0A6J7H309-F1
#
_cell.length_a   1.000
_cell.length_b   1.000
_cell.length_c   1.000
_cell.angle_alpha   90.00
_cell.angle_beta   90.00
_cell.angle_gamma   90.00
#
_symmetry.space_group_name_H-M   'P 1'
#
loop_
_entity.id
_entity.type
_entity.pdbx_description
1 polymer ?
#
loop_
_entity_poly.entity_id
_entity_poly.type
_entity_poly.pdbx_seq_one_letter_code
_entity_poly.pdbx_strand_id
1 'polypeptide(L)'
;MPAFFLPRAADPDQAERLYEALAEFAAVEPAPPGRRVAAVTFELDGARWVAAVGEELTGTRTTSRMRRGELLELTEELTSPTRVLAIYPGPPCTVVTDAAPITGATSDWANPFTVTPDEVTPFTA
;
A
#
# COMPACT_ATOMS: atom_id res chain seq x y z
N MET A 1 -14.62 4.20 -6.83
CA MET A 1 -13.66 4.58 -5.76
C MET A 1 -14.36 4.39 -4.42
N PRO A 2 -13.68 3.94 -3.36
CA PRO A 2 -14.28 3.72 -2.04
C PRO A 2 -14.41 5.03 -1.24
N ALA A 3 -15.33 5.06 -0.28
CA ALA A 3 -15.39 6.13 0.73
C ALA A 3 -14.16 6.06 1.65
N PHE A 4 -13.76 7.19 2.23
CA PHE A 4 -12.66 7.24 3.19
C PHE A 4 -12.94 6.33 4.39
N PHE A 5 -11.97 5.47 4.70
CA PHE A 5 -11.97 4.64 5.90
C PHE A 5 -10.52 4.37 6.33
N LEU A 6 -10.33 4.07 7.61
CA LEU A 6 -9.08 3.59 8.18
C LEU A 6 -9.32 2.23 8.83
N PRO A 7 -8.47 1.21 8.58
CA PRO A 7 -8.56 -0.05 9.30
C PRO A 7 -8.44 0.18 10.80
N ARG A 8 -9.17 -0.62 11.59
CA ARG A 8 -9.28 -0.52 13.07
C ARG A 8 -10.07 0.68 13.61
N ALA A 9 -10.49 1.63 12.78
CA ALA A 9 -11.45 2.65 13.20
C ALA A 9 -12.86 2.05 13.34
N ALA A 10 -13.54 2.34 14.45
CA ALA A 10 -14.92 1.95 14.72
C ALA A 10 -15.93 2.98 14.17
N ASP A 11 -15.50 4.22 14.00
CA ASP A 11 -16.33 5.34 13.54
C ASP A 11 -15.48 6.37 12.74
N PRO A 12 -16.12 7.29 12.00
CA PRO A 12 -15.41 8.29 11.19
C PRO A 12 -14.50 9.23 12.00
N ASP A 13 -14.90 9.65 13.19
CA ASP A 13 -14.09 10.56 14.03
C ASP A 13 -12.82 9.86 14.53
N GLN A 14 -12.90 8.56 14.81
CA GLN A 14 -11.74 7.74 15.11
C GLN A 14 -10.85 7.54 13.87
N ALA A 15 -11.43 7.39 12.68
CA ALA A 15 -10.67 7.26 11.43
C ALA A 15 -9.81 8.51 11.17
N GLU A 16 -10.36 9.71 11.38
CA GLU A 16 -9.62 10.97 11.24
C GLU A 16 -8.45 11.04 12.24
N ARG A 17 -8.69 10.80 13.52
CA ARG A 17 -7.64 10.83 14.55
C ARG A 17 -6.54 9.79 14.31
N LEU A 18 -6.92 8.58 13.87
CA LEU A 18 -5.94 7.54 13.52
C LEU A 18 -5.13 7.93 12.29
N TYR A 19 -5.77 8.52 11.27
CA TYR A 19 -5.06 8.99 10.08
C TYR A 19 -4.05 10.08 10.40
N GLU A 20 -4.35 11.00 11.31
CA GLU A 20 -3.39 12.00 11.79
C GLU A 20 -2.23 11.36 12.57
N ALA A 21 -2.54 10.46 13.51
CA ALA A 21 -1.52 9.77 14.30
C ALA A 21 -0.57 8.92 13.43
N LEU A 22 -1.09 8.27 12.39
CA LEU A 22 -0.26 7.52 11.43
C LEU A 22 0.59 8.45 10.55
N ALA A 23 0.14 9.69 10.29
CA ALA A 23 0.90 10.69 9.55
C ALA A 23 2.08 11.18 10.39
N GLU A 24 1.84 11.47 11.68
CA GLU A 24 2.88 11.80 12.65
C GLU A 24 3.91 10.68 12.78
N PHE A 25 3.44 9.43 12.93
CA PHE A 25 4.31 8.25 12.96
C PHE A 25 5.19 8.15 11.71
N ALA A 26 4.63 8.45 10.54
CA ALA A 26 5.34 8.42 9.27
C ALA A 26 6.14 9.70 8.97
N ALA A 27 6.14 10.69 9.87
CA ALA A 27 6.76 12.00 9.70
C ALA A 27 6.33 12.73 8.41
N VAL A 28 5.05 12.64 8.07
CA VAL A 28 4.44 13.31 6.90
C VAL A 28 3.22 14.12 7.30
N GLU A 29 2.86 15.11 6.47
CA GLU A 29 1.63 15.86 6.64
C GLU A 29 0.42 15.00 6.20
N PRO A 30 -0.67 14.91 7.00
CA PRO A 30 -1.87 14.21 6.58
C PRO A 30 -2.50 14.89 5.36
N ALA A 31 -2.94 14.09 4.38
CA ALA A 31 -3.61 14.65 3.22
C ALA A 31 -5.03 15.14 3.57
N PRO A 32 -5.44 16.31 3.03
CA PRO A 32 -6.79 16.80 3.22
C PRO A 32 -7.82 15.84 2.59
N PRO A 33 -9.09 15.88 3.05
CA PRO A 33 -10.18 15.17 2.39
C PRO A 33 -10.20 15.43 0.87
N GLY A 34 -10.42 14.39 0.08
CA GLY A 34 -10.37 14.45 -1.39
C GLY A 34 -8.98 14.28 -2.02
N ARG A 35 -7.88 14.30 -1.24
CA ARG A 35 -6.52 13.94 -1.72
C ARG A 35 -5.99 12.63 -1.12
N ARG A 36 -6.78 11.98 -0.27
CA ARG A 36 -6.40 10.74 0.42
C ARG A 36 -6.40 9.58 -0.56
N VAL A 37 -5.40 8.72 -0.42
CA VAL A 37 -5.14 7.62 -1.36
C VAL A 37 -5.68 6.32 -0.78
N ALA A 38 -6.51 5.63 -1.57
CA ALA A 38 -7.08 4.33 -1.22
C ALA A 38 -6.16 3.18 -1.65
N ALA A 39 -5.49 3.31 -2.80
CA ALA A 39 -4.52 2.32 -3.26
C ALA A 39 -3.45 2.94 -4.16
N VAL A 40 -2.28 2.30 -4.22
CA VAL A 40 -1.23 2.57 -5.19
C VAL A 40 -0.75 1.29 -5.83
N THR A 41 -0.41 1.38 -7.11
CA THR A 41 0.31 0.33 -7.83
C THR A 41 1.71 0.83 -8.16
N PHE A 42 2.73 -0.01 -7.98
CA PHE A 42 4.12 0.34 -8.20
C PHE A 42 4.96 -0.87 -8.59
N GLU A 43 6.07 -0.66 -9.29
CA GLU A 43 7.07 -1.68 -9.55
C GLU A 43 8.17 -1.70 -8.49
N LEU A 44 8.52 -2.91 -8.01
CA LEU A 44 9.70 -3.14 -7.18
C LEU A 44 10.23 -4.55 -7.44
N ASP A 45 11.55 -4.67 -7.61
CA ASP A 45 12.25 -5.94 -7.85
C ASP A 45 11.64 -6.78 -8.99
N GLY A 46 11.26 -6.12 -10.08
CA GLY A 46 10.66 -6.76 -11.25
C GLY A 46 9.28 -7.39 -11.00
N ALA A 47 8.61 -6.99 -9.93
CA ALA A 47 7.22 -7.35 -9.64
C ALA A 47 6.35 -6.09 -9.57
N ARG A 48 5.09 -6.22 -10.02
CA ARG A 48 4.06 -5.19 -9.89
C ARG A 48 3.31 -5.42 -8.60
N TRP A 49 3.39 -4.47 -7.67
CA TRP A 49 2.79 -4.52 -6.34
C TRP A 49 1.58 -3.60 -6.24
N VAL A 50 0.61 -3.99 -5.42
CA VAL A 50 -0.58 -3.21 -5.09
C VAL A 50 -0.67 -3.08 -3.58
N ALA A 51 -0.54 -1.84 -3.09
CA ALA A 51 -0.84 -1.47 -1.72
C ALA A 51 -2.22 -0.82 -1.67
N ALA A 52 -3.19 -1.47 -1.03
CA ALA A 52 -4.55 -0.96 -0.87
C ALA A 52 -4.93 -0.90 0.61
N VAL A 53 -5.39 0.26 1.08
CA VAL A 53 -5.80 0.47 2.47
C VAL A 53 -6.81 -0.59 2.87
N GLY A 54 -6.55 -1.28 3.98
CA GLY A 54 -7.39 -2.36 4.51
C GLY A 54 -7.03 -3.77 4.04
N GLU A 55 -6.20 -3.90 3.01
CA GLU A 55 -5.80 -5.17 2.41
C GLU A 55 -4.33 -5.51 2.69
N GLU A 56 -3.99 -6.78 2.53
CA GLU A 56 -2.60 -7.24 2.51
C GLU A 56 -1.87 -6.74 1.27
N LEU A 57 -0.56 -6.53 1.37
CA LEU A 57 0.24 -6.16 0.23
C LEU A 57 0.37 -7.36 -0.73
N THR A 58 -0.03 -7.17 -1.99
CA THR A 58 -0.01 -8.22 -3.01
C THR A 58 0.80 -7.79 -4.21
N GLY A 59 1.43 -8.74 -4.88
CA GLY A 59 2.27 -8.48 -6.03
C GLY A 59 2.14 -9.57 -7.08
N THR A 60 2.55 -9.26 -8.30
CA THR A 60 2.59 -10.19 -9.42
C THR A 60 3.92 -10.04 -10.14
N ARG A 61 4.55 -11.18 -10.43
CA ARG A 61 5.79 -11.23 -11.21
C ARG A 61 5.58 -12.10 -12.42
N THR A 62 5.70 -11.52 -13.61
CA THR A 62 5.65 -12.26 -14.88
C THR A 62 7.07 -12.46 -15.40
N THR A 63 7.47 -13.72 -15.59
CA THR A 63 8.75 -14.07 -16.20
C THR A 63 8.52 -14.78 -17.53
N SER A 64 9.29 -14.38 -18.55
CA SER A 64 9.25 -15.02 -19.86
C SER A 64 10.46 -15.91 -20.05
N ARG A 65 10.26 -17.17 -20.46
CA ARG A 65 11.34 -18.12 -20.77
C ARG A 65 11.11 -18.75 -22.13
N MET A 66 12.14 -18.83 -22.96
CA MET A 66 12.06 -19.52 -24.23
C MET A 66 12.27 -21.03 -24.02
N ARG A 67 11.32 -21.86 -24.45
CA ARG A 67 11.42 -23.32 -24.38
C ARG A 67 11.07 -23.92 -25.74
N ARG A 68 12.03 -24.61 -26.37
CA ARG A 68 11.86 -25.25 -27.69
C ARG A 68 11.35 -24.31 -28.81
N GLY A 69 11.74 -23.03 -28.77
CA GLY A 69 11.31 -22.04 -29.77
C GLY A 69 9.99 -21.34 -29.46
N GLU A 70 9.30 -21.72 -28.38
CA GLU A 70 8.09 -21.04 -27.89
C GLU A 70 8.43 -20.14 -26.69
N LEU A 71 7.78 -18.98 -26.62
CA LEU A 71 7.83 -18.08 -25.47
C LEU A 71 6.81 -18.58 -24.43
N LEU A 72 7.30 -18.94 -23.24
CA LEU A 72 6.46 -19.31 -22.11
C LEU A 72 6.45 -18.17 -21.10
N GLU A 73 5.26 -17.65 -20.77
CA GLU A 73 5.06 -16.69 -19.70
C GLU A 73 4.59 -17.42 -18.44
N LEU A 74 5.31 -17.19 -17.33
CA LEU A 74 4.94 -17.68 -16.00
C LEU A 74 4.65 -16.47 -15.12
N THR A 75 3.41 -16.37 -14.63
CA THR A 75 3.01 -15.35 -13.65
C THR A 75 2.94 -15.99 -12.27
N GLU A 76 3.70 -15.43 -11.33
CA GLU A 76 3.73 -15.81 -9.93
C GLU A 76 3.05 -14.72 -9.09
N GLU A 77 2.18 -15.13 -8.17
CA GLU A 77 1.58 -14.24 -7.17
C GLU A 77 2.49 -14.14 -5.95
N LEU A 78 2.67 -12.92 -5.46
CA LEU A 78 3.46 -12.59 -4.28
C LEU A 78 2.51 -11.98 -3.24
N THR A 79 2.72 -12.29 -1.97
CA THR A 79 1.96 -11.71 -0.87
C THR A 79 2.89 -11.34 0.27
N SER A 80 2.57 -10.26 0.98
CA SER A 80 3.12 -9.96 2.29
C SER A 80 1.97 -9.93 3.29
N PRO A 81 2.07 -10.62 4.44
CA PRO A 81 0.96 -10.77 5.37
C PRO A 81 0.59 -9.47 6.12
N THR A 82 1.29 -8.36 5.85
CA THR A 82 1.02 -7.09 6.51
C THR A 82 -0.04 -6.30 5.78
N ARG A 83 -0.96 -5.74 6.57
CA ARG A 83 -2.10 -4.98 6.08
C ARG A 83 -1.71 -3.52 5.94
N VAL A 84 -2.08 -2.90 4.82
CA VAL A 84 -1.91 -1.47 4.63
C VAL A 84 -2.92 -0.72 5.50
N LEU A 85 -2.42 0.16 6.36
CA LEU A 85 -3.24 1.01 7.22
C LEU A 85 -3.54 2.34 6.55
N ALA A 86 -2.54 3.02 5.99
CA ALA A 86 -2.71 4.32 5.39
C ALA A 86 -1.73 4.55 4.23
N ILE A 87 -2.12 5.40 3.29
CA ILE A 87 -1.25 5.86 2.19
C ILE A 87 -1.31 7.38 2.15
N TYR A 88 -0.13 8.01 2.20
CA TYR A 88 0.02 9.46 2.10
C TYR A 88 0.57 9.83 0.73
N PRO A 89 -0.08 10.75 -0.01
CA PRO A 89 0.38 11.20 -1.32
C PRO A 89 1.65 12.04 -1.19
N GLY A 90 2.56 11.89 -2.16
CA GLY A 90 3.81 12.65 -2.25
C GLY A 90 4.71 12.06 -3.35
N PRO A 91 5.78 12.76 -3.76
CA PRO A 91 6.86 12.14 -4.53
C PRO A 91 8.05 11.84 -3.61
N PRO A 92 8.23 10.60 -3.11
CA PRO A 92 7.39 9.39 -3.28
C PRO A 92 6.17 9.34 -2.34
N CYS A 93 5.23 8.41 -2.61
CA CYS A 93 4.12 8.10 -1.72
C CYS A 93 4.64 7.36 -0.49
N THR A 94 4.05 7.62 0.68
CA THR A 94 4.38 6.91 1.92
C THR A 94 3.27 5.92 2.26
N VAL A 95 3.64 4.65 2.47
CA VAL A 95 2.73 3.57 2.83
C VAL A 95 3.01 3.13 4.27
N VAL A 96 1.96 3.10 5.08
CA VAL A 96 2.00 2.65 6.47
C VAL A 96 1.25 1.33 6.58
N THR A 97 1.86 0.34 7.24
CA THR A 97 1.26 -0.99 7.44
C THR A 97 1.06 -1.29 8.92
N ASP A 98 0.44 -2.42 9.24
CA ASP A 98 0.32 -2.90 10.61
C ASP A 98 1.59 -3.63 11.13
N ALA A 99 2.66 -3.71 10.33
CA ALA A 99 3.93 -4.29 10.74
C ALA A 99 4.54 -3.58 11.96
N ALA A 100 5.55 -4.21 12.58
CA ALA A 100 6.35 -3.55 13.60
C ALA A 100 6.88 -2.21 13.08
N PRO A 101 6.84 -1.13 13.87
CA PRO A 101 6.56 -1.09 15.32
C PRO A 101 5.08 -0.94 15.72
N ILE A 102 4.12 -0.90 14.79
CA ILE A 102 2.70 -0.63 15.11
C ILE A 102 2.04 -1.84 15.78
N THR A 103 2.09 -3.00 15.13
CA THR A 103 1.75 -4.27 15.76
C THR A 103 2.98 -5.17 15.65
N GLY A 104 3.27 -6.04 16.61
CA GLY A 104 4.47 -6.88 16.59
C GLY A 104 4.59 -7.87 15.41
N ALA A 105 3.77 -7.72 14.37
CA ALA A 105 3.81 -8.47 13.13
C ALA A 105 5.13 -8.24 12.38
N THR A 106 5.75 -9.34 11.98
CA THR A 106 6.95 -9.35 11.13
C THR A 106 6.57 -9.05 9.68
N SER A 107 7.39 -8.27 8.99
CA SER A 107 7.22 -7.96 7.56
C SER A 107 8.57 -7.95 6.85
N ASP A 108 8.55 -8.30 5.57
CA ASP A 108 9.67 -8.07 4.65
C ASP A 108 9.80 -6.60 4.23
N TRP A 109 8.80 -5.77 4.57
CA TRP A 109 8.76 -4.35 4.24
C TRP A 109 9.04 -3.50 5.49
N ALA A 110 9.83 -2.44 5.31
CA ALA A 110 9.97 -1.41 6.34
C ALA A 110 8.60 -0.77 6.63
N ASN A 111 8.41 -0.26 7.85
CA ASN A 111 7.19 0.45 8.23
C ASN A 111 7.53 1.79 8.91
N PRO A 112 7.19 2.94 8.29
CA PRO A 112 6.63 3.07 6.95
C PRO A 112 7.64 2.73 5.84
N PHE A 113 7.15 2.57 4.61
CA PHE A 113 8.00 2.53 3.41
C PHE A 113 7.51 3.52 2.36
N THR A 114 8.38 3.85 1.40
CA THR A 114 8.04 4.80 0.32
C THR A 114 8.08 4.13 -1.04
N VAL A 115 7.20 4.56 -1.94
CA VAL A 115 7.06 4.02 -3.29
C VAL A 115 6.82 5.13 -4.31
N THR A 116 7.35 4.96 -5.52
CA THR A 116 6.97 5.80 -6.65
C THR A 116 5.84 5.08 -7.38
N PRO A 117 4.59 5.58 -7.33
CA PRO A 117 3.46 4.88 -7.91
C PRO A 117 3.41 5.05 -9.43
N ASP A 118 3.07 3.96 -10.13
CA ASP A 118 2.64 3.99 -11.53
C ASP A 118 1.17 4.42 -11.64
N GLU A 119 0.36 4.03 -10.66
CA GLU A 119 -1.06 4.34 -10.59
C GLU A 119 -1.48 4.66 -9.15
N VAL A 120 -2.33 5.67 -8.99
CA VAL A 120 -2.87 6.12 -7.70
C VAL A 120 -4.39 6.10 -7.77
N THR A 121 -5.02 5.35 -6.87
CA THR A 121 -6.48 5.34 -6.70
C THR A 121 -6.85 6.17 -5.46
N PRO A 122 -7.55 7.31 -5.61
CA PRO A 122 -8.00 8.08 -4.45
C PRO A 122 -9.22 7.46 -3.76
N PHE A 123 -9.49 7.89 -2.53
CA PHE A 123 -10.83 7.77 -1.93
C PHE A 123 -11.81 8.75 -2.60
N THR A 124 -13.11 8.47 -2.54
CA THR A 124 -14.13 9.44 -2.93
C THR A 124 -14.20 10.58 -1.92
N ALA A 125 -14.48 11.77 -2.43
CA ALA A 125 -14.83 12.94 -1.62
C ALA A 125 -16.20 12.79 -0.95
#